data_AF-A0A0G0GH95-F1
#
_entry.id   AF-A0A0G0GH95-F1
#
_cell.length_a   1.000
_cell.length_b   1.000
_cell.length_c   1.000
_cell.angle_alpha   90.00
_cell.angle_beta   90.00
_cell.angle_gamma   90.00
#
_symmetry.space_group_name_H-M   'P 1'
#
loop_
_entity.id
_entity.type
_entity.pdbx_description
1 polymer ?
#
loop_
_entity_poly.entity_id
_entity_poly.type
_entity_poly.pdbx_seq_one_letter_code
_entity_poly.pdbx_strand_id
1 'polypeptide(L)'
;MAGVKKTKTVSSKAGDNLNLLPDFLKILFSDKNPKTAKNVILAGITIVITTLAIFLYMLFASRNQWGLENKDTDYLSEIQKSNEAQGSLPQFFPSDFPVFDGATLKNNWTTKSTNVTGVSIIWETDQLPTKVFNFYFTQLISLDYKTEVISQTENSYTLSFEKPGLNGFVGITQAEGKTLISVTLGIKNEGQ
;
A
#
# COMPACT_ATOMS: atom_id res chain seq x y z
N MET A 1 64.09 37.93 8.89
CA MET A 1 62.83 38.57 8.46
C MET A 1 61.94 37.49 7.86
N ALA A 2 60.94 37.02 8.60
CA ALA A 2 60.05 35.93 8.20
C ALA A 2 58.76 36.50 7.58
N GLY A 3 58.45 36.08 6.35
CA GLY A 3 57.27 36.52 5.60
C GLY A 3 55.99 35.79 6.04
N VAL A 4 54.97 36.55 6.40
CA VAL A 4 53.64 36.07 6.79
C VAL A 4 52.81 35.74 5.54
N LYS A 5 52.38 34.49 5.38
CA LYS A 5 51.40 34.06 4.37
C LYS A 5 49.98 34.43 4.84
N LYS A 6 49.25 35.21 4.04
CA LYS A 6 47.82 35.51 4.24
C LYS A 6 46.95 34.34 3.75
N THR A 7 46.08 33.83 4.60
CA THR A 7 45.00 32.91 4.27
C THR A 7 43.81 33.67 3.67
N LYS A 8 43.24 33.13 2.59
CA LYS A 8 42.12 33.70 1.85
C LYS A 8 40.83 33.01 2.31
N THR A 9 39.94 33.74 2.96
CA THR A 9 38.62 33.26 3.40
C THR A 9 37.69 33.15 2.19
N VAL A 10 37.22 31.94 1.88
CA VAL A 10 36.18 31.71 0.87
C VAL A 10 34.82 31.89 1.55
N SER A 11 34.13 32.97 1.19
CA SER A 11 32.73 33.22 1.59
C SER A 11 31.80 32.39 0.69
N SER A 12 31.18 31.37 1.27
CA SER A 12 30.16 30.54 0.62
C SER A 12 28.84 31.33 0.53
N LYS A 13 28.49 31.81 -0.66
CA LYS A 13 27.16 32.35 -0.99
C LYS A 13 26.12 31.22 -0.96
N ALA A 14 25.39 31.10 0.15
CA ALA A 14 24.21 30.23 0.28
C ALA A 14 22.92 30.86 -0.29
N GLY A 15 23.02 31.95 -1.07
CA GLY A 15 21.87 32.79 -1.46
C GLY A 15 21.15 32.40 -2.76
N ASP A 16 21.71 31.52 -3.59
CA ASP A 16 21.28 31.42 -4.99
C ASP A 16 20.22 30.31 -5.26
N ASN A 17 19.83 29.50 -4.25
CA ASN A 17 18.91 28.37 -4.45
C ASN A 17 17.42 28.65 -4.15
N LEU A 18 17.05 29.86 -3.74
CA LEU A 18 15.64 30.21 -3.43
C LEU A 18 14.76 30.39 -4.69
N ASN A 19 15.36 30.50 -5.87
CA ASN A 19 14.64 30.71 -7.13
C ASN A 19 13.95 29.43 -7.65
N LEU A 20 14.25 28.26 -7.10
CA LEU A 20 13.67 26.98 -7.48
C LEU A 20 12.40 26.63 -6.70
N LEU A 21 12.01 27.43 -5.71
CA LEU A 21 10.79 27.19 -4.95
C LEU A 21 9.56 27.68 -5.73
N PRO A 22 8.46 26.91 -5.75
CA PRO A 22 7.19 27.40 -6.28
C PRO A 22 6.73 28.65 -5.51
N ASP A 23 6.04 29.57 -6.20
CA ASP A 23 5.77 30.92 -5.69
C ASP A 23 5.00 30.95 -4.36
N PHE A 24 4.17 29.94 -4.10
CA PHE A 24 3.45 29.81 -2.82
C PHE A 24 4.40 29.55 -1.63
N LEU A 25 5.56 28.94 -1.85
CA LEU A 25 6.59 28.75 -0.81
C LEU A 25 7.44 30.00 -0.60
N LYS A 26 7.61 30.86 -1.61
CA LYS A 26 8.39 32.10 -1.47
C LYS A 26 7.78 33.05 -0.44
N ILE A 27 6.44 33.04 -0.32
CA ILE A 27 5.71 33.83 0.68
C ILE A 27 6.12 33.45 2.11
N LEU A 28 6.40 32.17 2.37
CA LEU A 28 6.81 31.69 3.70
C LEU A 28 8.19 32.20 4.13
N PHE A 29 9.04 32.59 3.18
CA PHE A 29 10.43 33.02 3.43
C PHE A 29 10.67 34.51 3.17
N SER A 30 9.66 35.25 2.68
CA SER A 30 9.83 36.66 2.27
C SER A 30 9.67 37.67 3.41
N ASP A 31 9.17 37.28 4.58
CA ASP A 31 8.96 38.20 5.71
C ASP A 31 10.16 38.20 6.67
N LYS A 32 10.85 39.34 6.76
CA LYS A 32 12.05 39.54 7.61
C LYS A 32 11.70 39.83 9.08
N ASN A 33 10.41 39.88 9.44
CA ASN A 33 10.00 40.16 10.80
C ASN A 33 9.90 38.87 11.65
N PRO A 34 10.77 38.68 12.65
CA PRO A 34 10.90 37.42 13.38
C PRO A 34 9.68 37.06 14.25
N LYS A 35 8.81 38.04 14.56
CA LYS A 35 7.56 37.78 15.29
C LYS A 35 6.47 37.24 14.36
N THR A 36 6.37 37.77 13.14
CA THR A 36 5.41 37.30 12.13
C THR A 36 5.81 35.95 11.56
N ALA A 37 7.10 35.72 11.32
CA ALA A 37 7.61 34.44 10.81
C ALA A 37 7.24 33.23 11.70
N LYS A 38 7.30 33.39 13.03
CA LYS A 38 6.89 32.33 13.98
C LYS A 38 5.41 31.99 13.85
N ASN A 39 4.55 33.00 13.71
CA ASN A 39 3.10 32.80 13.59
C ASN A 39 2.72 32.15 12.24
N VAL A 40 3.44 32.51 11.16
CA VAL A 40 3.23 31.92 9.83
C VAL A 40 3.67 30.44 9.80
N ILE A 41 4.81 30.11 10.40
CA ILE A 41 5.28 28.72 10.52
C ILE A 41 4.30 27.89 11.34
N LEU A 42 3.82 28.42 12.47
CA LEU A 42 2.86 27.73 13.33
C LEU A 42 1.52 27.49 12.61
N ALA A 43 1.03 28.48 11.87
CA ALA A 43 -0.19 28.35 11.07
C ALA A 43 -0.03 27.28 9.97
N GLY A 44 1.11 27.25 9.28
CA GLY A 44 1.42 26.24 8.27
C GLY A 44 1.43 24.82 8.84
N ILE A 45 2.08 24.61 9.99
CA ILE A 45 2.12 23.30 10.67
C ILE A 45 0.71 22.84 11.05
N THR A 46 -0.13 23.76 11.54
CA THR A 46 -1.50 23.44 11.96
C THR A 46 -2.35 22.95 10.79
N ILE A 47 -2.23 23.58 9.62
CA ILE A 47 -2.95 23.17 8.41
C ILE A 47 -2.51 21.76 7.97
N VAL A 48 -1.21 21.46 8.00
CA VAL A 48 -0.68 20.13 7.64
C VAL A 48 -1.17 19.05 8.60
N ILE A 49 -1.19 19.31 9.91
CA ILE A 49 -1.70 18.35 10.90
C ILE A 49 -3.19 18.10 10.70
N THR A 50 -3.97 19.15 10.44
CA THR A 50 -5.43 19.05 10.30
C THR A 50 -5.81 18.28 9.03
N THR A 51 -5.12 18.53 7.92
CA THR A 51 -5.31 17.79 6.66
C THR A 51 -4.93 16.32 6.80
N LEU A 52 -3.84 16.01 7.51
CA LEU A 52 -3.45 14.64 7.81
C LEU A 52 -4.48 13.92 8.69
N ALA A 53 -5.01 14.58 9.72
CA ALA A 53 -6.03 14.00 10.61
C ALA A 53 -7.33 13.67 9.85
N ILE A 54 -7.77 14.56 8.96
CA ILE A 54 -8.95 14.33 8.09
C ILE A 54 -8.71 13.14 7.17
N PHE A 55 -7.54 13.05 6.55
CA PHE A 55 -7.17 11.94 5.66
C PHE A 55 -7.17 10.59 6.40
N LEU A 56 -6.58 10.54 7.60
CA LEU A 56 -6.60 9.35 8.45
C LEU A 56 -8.02 8.97 8.89
N TYR A 57 -8.86 9.96 9.21
CA TYR A 57 -10.27 9.73 9.54
C TYR A 57 -11.04 9.11 8.37
N MET A 58 -10.84 9.57 7.12
CA MET A 58 -11.48 8.98 5.95
C MET A 58 -11.06 7.52 5.72
N LEU A 59 -9.77 7.20 5.90
CA LEU A 59 -9.27 5.83 5.80
C LEU A 59 -9.89 4.92 6.87
N PHE A 60 -10.07 5.42 8.09
CA PHE A 60 -10.70 4.68 9.17
C PHE A 60 -12.21 4.49 8.94
N ALA A 61 -12.92 5.55 8.53
CA ALA A 61 -14.34 5.48 8.24
C ALA A 61 -14.66 4.53 7.07
N SER A 62 -13.80 4.47 6.06
CA SER A 62 -13.94 3.53 4.93
C SER A 62 -13.83 2.06 5.34
N ARG A 63 -13.17 1.74 6.48
CA ARG A 63 -13.04 0.36 6.96
C ARG A 63 -14.30 -0.15 7.68
N ASN A 64 -15.14 0.74 8.21
CA ASN A 64 -16.26 0.35 9.07
C ASN A 64 -17.61 0.18 8.33
N GLN A 65 -17.67 0.40 7.02
CA GLN A 65 -18.92 0.25 6.23
C GLN A 65 -19.09 -1.11 5.54
N TRP A 66 -18.23 -2.09 5.82
CA TRP A 66 -18.31 -3.44 5.23
C TRP A 66 -18.96 -4.45 6.18
N GLY A 67 -20.20 -4.15 6.57
CA GLY A 67 -21.03 -5.05 7.36
C GLY A 67 -22.45 -5.11 6.80
N LEU A 68 -22.84 -6.33 6.40
CA LEU A 68 -24.21 -6.82 6.17
C LEU A 68 -24.80 -6.57 4.77
N GLU A 69 -24.60 -7.53 3.86
CA GLU A 69 -25.73 -8.21 3.19
C GLU A 69 -25.30 -9.59 2.67
N ASN A 70 -25.64 -10.64 3.44
CA ASN A 70 -25.66 -12.02 2.97
C ASN A 70 -26.98 -12.26 2.23
N LYS A 71 -26.94 -12.79 1.00
CA LYS A 71 -27.98 -13.70 0.50
C LYS A 71 -27.38 -14.79 -0.37
N ASP A 72 -27.81 -16.00 -0.03
CA ASP A 72 -27.43 -17.30 -0.55
C ASP A 72 -27.57 -17.43 -2.08
N THR A 73 -26.70 -18.23 -2.71
CA THR A 73 -27.16 -19.32 -3.59
C THR A 73 -26.06 -20.31 -3.91
N ASP A 74 -26.53 -21.52 -4.22
CA ASP A 74 -25.95 -22.83 -3.97
C ASP A 74 -25.48 -23.52 -5.27
N TYR A 75 -24.51 -24.43 -5.13
CA TYR A 75 -24.02 -25.50 -6.04
C TYR A 75 -23.60 -25.18 -7.51
N LEU A 76 -22.35 -25.52 -7.87
CA LEU A 76 -22.02 -26.78 -8.58
C LEU A 76 -20.53 -26.88 -8.98
N SER A 77 -20.03 -28.12 -8.86
CA SER A 77 -18.92 -28.79 -9.58
C SER A 77 -17.48 -28.31 -9.40
N GLU A 78 -16.81 -28.89 -8.40
CA GLU A 78 -15.74 -29.88 -8.59
C GLU A 78 -15.17 -29.96 -10.02
N ILE A 79 -13.95 -29.44 -10.25
CA ILE A 79 -12.75 -30.06 -10.87
C ILE A 79 -11.65 -28.98 -10.88
N GLN A 80 -10.67 -29.04 -9.97
CA GLN A 80 -9.22 -29.13 -10.25
C GLN A 80 -8.41 -28.91 -8.97
N LYS A 81 -7.57 -29.90 -8.69
CA LYS A 81 -6.80 -30.10 -7.49
C LYS A 81 -5.47 -29.31 -7.59
N SER A 82 -5.35 -28.19 -6.87
CA SER A 82 -4.06 -27.65 -6.44
C SER A 82 -4.22 -26.59 -5.33
N ASN A 83 -3.59 -26.87 -4.17
CA ASN A 83 -3.35 -25.96 -3.04
C ASN A 83 -4.60 -25.39 -2.36
N GLU A 84 -5.30 -26.25 -1.61
CA GLU A 84 -6.49 -25.86 -0.84
C GLU A 84 -6.10 -24.99 0.36
N ALA A 85 -6.40 -23.69 0.25
CA ALA A 85 -6.93 -23.01 1.42
C ALA A 85 -8.28 -23.65 1.79
N GLN A 86 -8.55 -23.85 3.08
CA GLN A 86 -9.84 -24.41 3.50
C GLN A 86 -10.96 -23.41 3.18
N GLY A 87 -11.72 -23.65 2.11
CA GLY A 87 -12.87 -22.86 1.65
C GLY A 87 -12.94 -22.71 0.12
N SER A 88 -14.12 -22.45 -0.43
CA SER A 88 -14.30 -22.23 -1.87
C SER A 88 -13.84 -20.82 -2.26
N LEU A 89 -12.88 -20.73 -3.19
CA LEU A 89 -12.47 -19.47 -3.80
C LEU A 89 -13.57 -18.94 -4.73
N PRO A 90 -13.71 -17.61 -4.90
CA PRO A 90 -14.67 -17.03 -5.82
C PRO A 90 -14.36 -17.44 -7.26
N GLN A 91 -15.40 -17.62 -8.09
CA GLN A 91 -15.28 -18.12 -9.47
C GLN A 91 -14.29 -17.33 -10.36
N PHE A 92 -14.13 -16.03 -10.10
CA PHE A 92 -13.25 -15.15 -10.86
C PHE A 92 -11.80 -15.19 -10.36
N PHE A 93 -11.49 -15.98 -9.33
CA PHE A 93 -10.13 -16.05 -8.81
C PHE A 93 -9.20 -16.73 -9.82
N PRO A 94 -8.08 -16.09 -10.20
CA PRO A 94 -7.12 -16.65 -11.14
C PRO A 94 -6.57 -17.99 -10.63
N SER A 95 -6.65 -19.02 -11.47
CA SER A 95 -6.21 -20.39 -11.13
C SER A 95 -4.69 -20.51 -11.02
N ASP A 96 -3.95 -19.60 -11.63
CA ASP A 96 -2.49 -19.53 -11.56
C ASP A 96 -1.99 -18.68 -10.37
N PHE A 97 -2.88 -18.07 -9.58
CA PHE A 97 -2.46 -17.26 -8.45
C PHE A 97 -2.08 -18.15 -7.26
N PRO A 98 -0.89 -17.94 -6.64
CA PRO A 98 -0.41 -18.81 -5.58
C PRO A 98 -1.22 -18.64 -4.30
N VAL A 99 -1.58 -19.77 -3.67
CA VAL A 99 -2.27 -19.81 -2.37
C VAL A 99 -1.31 -20.38 -1.33
N PHE A 100 -1.15 -19.68 -0.20
CA PHE A 100 -0.24 -20.10 0.86
C PHE A 100 -0.78 -21.37 1.55
N ASP A 101 0.05 -22.40 1.64
CA ASP A 101 -0.33 -23.67 2.25
C ASP A 101 -0.57 -23.53 3.77
N GLY A 102 -1.62 -24.19 4.27
CA GLY A 102 -2.06 -24.05 5.65
C GLY A 102 -2.73 -22.71 5.97
N ALA A 103 -3.20 -21.97 4.97
CA ALA A 103 -4.05 -20.80 5.15
C ALA A 103 -5.55 -21.20 5.18
N THR A 104 -6.32 -20.63 6.08
CA THR A 104 -7.77 -20.85 6.21
C THR A 104 -8.52 -19.64 5.66
N LEU A 105 -9.50 -19.87 4.77
CA LEU A 105 -10.31 -18.78 4.23
C LEU A 105 -11.20 -18.20 5.34
N LYS A 106 -11.16 -16.87 5.50
CA LYS A 106 -12.00 -16.15 6.48
C LYS A 106 -13.08 -15.34 5.81
N ASN A 107 -12.75 -14.71 4.69
CA ASN A 107 -13.71 -13.90 3.95
C ASN A 107 -13.30 -13.83 2.48
N ASN A 108 -14.28 -13.63 1.60
CA ASN A 108 -14.05 -13.27 0.21
C ASN A 108 -15.18 -12.37 -0.27
N TRP A 109 -14.88 -11.51 -1.24
CA TRP A 109 -15.88 -10.71 -1.91
C TRP A 109 -15.52 -10.46 -3.36
N THR A 110 -16.54 -10.18 -4.16
CA THR A 110 -16.39 -9.84 -5.57
C THR A 110 -17.25 -8.62 -5.88
N THR A 111 -16.70 -7.68 -6.64
CA THR A 111 -17.41 -6.51 -7.15
C THR A 111 -17.22 -6.46 -8.65
N LYS A 112 -18.33 -6.34 -9.40
CA LYS A 112 -18.29 -6.27 -10.86
C LYS A 112 -18.54 -4.84 -11.33
N SER A 113 -17.74 -4.39 -12.28
CA SER A 113 -17.96 -3.17 -13.06
C SER A 113 -17.92 -3.49 -14.55
N THR A 114 -18.20 -2.51 -15.42
CA THR A 114 -18.19 -2.69 -16.87
C THR A 114 -16.86 -3.26 -17.39
N ASN A 115 -15.74 -2.76 -16.88
CA ASN A 115 -14.41 -3.07 -17.44
C ASN A 115 -13.52 -3.91 -16.52
N VAL A 116 -13.88 -4.05 -15.24
CA VAL A 116 -13.05 -4.71 -14.24
C VAL A 116 -13.93 -5.49 -13.26
N THR A 117 -13.51 -6.71 -12.95
CA THR A 117 -13.99 -7.49 -11.83
C THR A 117 -12.97 -7.38 -10.69
N GLY A 118 -13.38 -6.77 -9.59
CA GLY A 118 -12.61 -6.71 -8.34
C GLY A 118 -12.88 -7.97 -7.52
N VAL A 119 -11.83 -8.64 -7.06
CA VAL A 119 -11.92 -9.78 -6.14
C VAL A 119 -11.05 -9.46 -4.94
N SER A 120 -11.53 -9.70 -3.73
CA SER A 120 -10.61 -9.77 -2.59
C SER A 120 -10.89 -10.95 -1.70
N ILE A 121 -9.82 -11.43 -1.09
CA ILE A 121 -9.80 -12.62 -0.26
C ILE A 121 -9.00 -12.33 1.00
N ILE A 122 -9.53 -12.80 2.13
CA ILE A 122 -8.84 -12.78 3.41
C ILE A 122 -8.65 -14.23 3.86
N TRP A 123 -7.39 -14.61 4.01
CA TRP A 123 -7.00 -15.83 4.70
C TRP A 123 -6.32 -15.53 6.03
N GLU A 124 -6.24 -16.55 6.86
CA GLU A 124 -5.52 -16.55 8.13
C GLU A 124 -4.61 -17.78 8.21
N THR A 125 -3.43 -17.62 8.82
CA THR A 125 -2.53 -18.73 9.12
C THR A 125 -1.78 -18.49 10.43
N ASP A 126 -1.37 -19.57 11.10
CA ASP A 126 -0.53 -19.51 12.30
C ASP A 126 0.97 -19.35 11.97
N GLN A 127 1.32 -19.28 10.67
CA GLN A 127 2.70 -19.05 10.22
C GLN A 127 3.11 -17.58 10.39
N LEU A 128 4.42 -17.33 10.50
CA LEU A 128 4.97 -15.97 10.65
C LEU A 128 4.75 -15.12 9.39
N PRO A 129 4.50 -13.79 9.53
CA PRO A 129 4.32 -12.87 8.41
C PRO A 129 5.49 -12.91 7.40
N THR A 130 6.72 -13.00 7.90
CA THR A 130 7.95 -13.11 7.08
C THR A 130 7.94 -14.34 6.16
N LYS A 131 7.47 -15.49 6.67
CA LYS A 131 7.38 -16.73 5.90
C LYS A 131 6.35 -16.62 4.78
N VAL A 132 5.19 -16.03 5.09
CA VAL A 132 4.12 -15.78 4.12
C VAL A 132 4.59 -14.79 3.05
N PHE A 133 5.27 -13.72 3.45
CA PHE A 133 5.84 -12.74 2.53
C PHE A 133 6.81 -13.37 1.54
N ASN A 134 7.78 -14.14 2.04
CA ASN A 134 8.77 -14.80 1.20
C ASN A 134 8.13 -15.78 0.20
N PHE A 135 7.08 -16.48 0.62
CA PHE A 135 6.30 -17.34 -0.26
C PHE A 135 5.68 -16.54 -1.42
N TYR A 136 4.90 -15.50 -1.13
CA TYR A 136 4.22 -14.74 -2.19
C TYR A 136 5.22 -14.04 -3.11
N PHE A 137 6.25 -13.41 -2.55
CA PHE A 137 7.28 -12.75 -3.35
C PHE A 137 7.94 -13.73 -4.33
N THR A 138 8.32 -14.92 -3.86
CA THR A 138 8.98 -15.93 -4.68
C THR A 138 8.03 -16.54 -5.72
N GLN A 139 6.82 -16.91 -5.29
CA GLN A 139 5.84 -17.57 -6.16
C GLN A 139 5.36 -16.64 -7.27
N LEU A 140 5.01 -15.39 -6.94
CA LEU A 140 4.56 -14.41 -7.93
C LEU A 140 5.64 -14.18 -9.00
N ILE A 141 6.90 -14.01 -8.59
CA ILE A 141 8.03 -13.89 -9.55
C ILE A 141 8.17 -15.16 -10.40
N SER A 142 8.07 -16.35 -9.81
CA SER A 142 8.19 -17.62 -10.54
C SER A 142 7.04 -17.89 -11.53
N LEU A 143 5.92 -17.19 -11.36
CA LEU A 143 4.71 -17.30 -12.18
C LEU A 143 4.56 -16.11 -13.16
N ASP A 144 5.67 -15.42 -13.41
CA ASP A 144 5.81 -14.29 -14.34
C ASP A 144 4.96 -13.05 -13.97
N TYR A 145 4.67 -12.86 -12.69
CA TYR A 145 4.10 -11.60 -12.22
C TYR A 145 5.20 -10.57 -12.00
N LYS A 146 5.00 -9.37 -12.57
CA LYS A 146 5.79 -8.20 -12.17
C LYS A 146 5.42 -7.86 -10.72
N THR A 147 6.36 -8.02 -9.80
CA THR A 147 6.12 -7.89 -8.35
C THR A 147 6.97 -6.77 -7.76
N GLU A 148 6.38 -5.89 -6.95
CA GLU A 148 7.10 -4.82 -6.27
C GLU A 148 6.74 -4.81 -4.77
N VAL A 149 7.73 -4.53 -3.92
CA VAL A 149 7.52 -4.36 -2.47
C VAL A 149 7.06 -2.92 -2.22
N ILE A 150 5.82 -2.75 -1.77
CA ILE A 150 5.22 -1.43 -1.48
C ILE A 150 5.54 -0.98 -0.06
N SER A 151 5.50 -1.92 0.90
CA SER A 151 5.82 -1.63 2.30
C SER A 151 6.37 -2.87 2.98
N GLN A 152 7.37 -2.68 3.84
CA GLN A 152 7.95 -3.73 4.66
C GLN A 152 8.25 -3.19 6.05
N THR A 153 7.57 -3.74 7.04
CA THR A 153 7.80 -3.49 8.47
C THR A 153 7.96 -4.83 9.19
N GLU A 154 8.24 -4.82 10.49
CA GLU A 154 8.47 -6.05 11.27
C GLU A 154 7.29 -7.03 11.18
N ASN A 155 6.06 -6.53 11.22
CA ASN A 155 4.84 -7.36 11.32
C ASN A 155 3.83 -7.11 10.19
N SER A 156 4.20 -6.33 9.17
CA SER A 156 3.32 -5.99 8.06
C SER A 156 4.09 -5.81 6.75
N TYR A 157 3.62 -6.46 5.69
CA TYR A 157 4.20 -6.47 4.36
C TYR A 157 3.11 -6.20 3.33
N THR A 158 3.44 -5.43 2.30
CA THR A 158 2.56 -5.24 1.15
C THR A 158 3.37 -5.43 -0.13
N LEU A 159 2.88 -6.33 -0.97
CA LEU A 159 3.36 -6.53 -2.34
C LEU A 159 2.31 -5.98 -3.31
N SER A 160 2.74 -5.30 -4.36
CA SER A 160 1.93 -5.15 -5.57
C SER A 160 2.36 -6.21 -6.58
N PHE A 161 1.42 -6.63 -7.43
CA PHE A 161 1.71 -7.53 -8.53
C PHE A 161 0.89 -7.15 -9.77
N GLU A 162 1.44 -7.48 -10.93
CA GLU A 162 0.82 -7.21 -12.23
C GLU A 162 1.19 -8.29 -13.24
N LYS A 163 0.20 -8.66 -14.07
CA LYS A 163 0.28 -9.55 -15.23
C LYS A 163 -0.73 -9.04 -16.28
N PRO A 164 -0.61 -9.36 -17.58
CA PRO A 164 -1.60 -8.90 -18.56
C PRO A 164 -3.03 -9.26 -18.15
N GLY A 165 -3.90 -8.25 -18.04
CA GLY A 165 -5.31 -8.42 -17.64
C GLY A 165 -5.56 -8.58 -16.13
N LEU A 166 -4.52 -8.57 -15.29
CA LEU A 166 -4.62 -8.83 -13.85
C LEU A 166 -3.63 -7.97 -13.07
N ASN A 167 -4.11 -7.23 -12.07
CA ASN A 167 -3.24 -6.53 -11.13
C ASN A 167 -3.76 -6.63 -9.70
N GLY A 168 -2.96 -6.25 -8.73
CA GLY A 168 -3.42 -6.31 -7.35
C GLY A 168 -2.36 -6.10 -6.29
N PHE A 169 -2.77 -6.42 -5.07
CA PHE A 169 -1.95 -6.32 -3.87
C PHE A 169 -2.10 -7.55 -2.98
N VAL A 170 -0.99 -7.96 -2.36
CA VAL A 170 -0.98 -8.90 -1.23
C VAL A 170 -0.56 -8.11 0.01
N GLY A 171 -1.48 -7.94 0.95
CA GLY A 171 -1.21 -7.44 2.29
C GLY A 171 -1.06 -8.59 3.27
N ILE A 172 0.01 -8.59 4.05
CA ILE A 172 0.31 -9.63 5.05
C ILE A 172 0.52 -8.90 6.35
N THR A 173 -0.26 -9.19 7.39
CA THR A 173 -0.17 -8.47 8.66
C THR A 173 -0.45 -9.40 9.83
N GLN A 174 0.33 -9.25 10.90
CA GLN A 174 0.06 -9.95 12.15
C GLN A 174 -1.08 -9.27 12.91
N ALA A 175 -2.09 -10.04 13.31
CA ALA A 175 -3.21 -9.61 14.14
C ALA A 175 -3.61 -10.74 15.08
N GLU A 176 -3.85 -10.42 16.36
CA GLU A 176 -4.35 -11.39 17.35
C GLU A 176 -3.52 -12.69 17.45
N GLY A 177 -2.21 -12.59 17.27
CA GLY A 177 -1.29 -13.73 17.31
C GLY A 177 -1.23 -14.58 16.04
N LYS A 178 -2.02 -14.24 15.01
CA LYS A 178 -2.05 -14.93 13.71
C LYS A 178 -1.63 -14.01 12.58
N THR A 179 -1.32 -14.57 11.43
CA THR A 179 -1.03 -13.82 10.21
C THR A 179 -2.26 -13.78 9.33
N LEU A 180 -2.73 -12.57 9.03
CA LEU A 180 -3.76 -12.31 8.04
C LEU A 180 -3.12 -12.05 6.68
N ILE A 181 -3.72 -12.65 5.65
CA ILE A 181 -3.33 -12.53 4.26
C ILE A 181 -4.51 -11.92 3.53
N SER A 182 -4.39 -10.66 3.10
CA SER A 182 -5.39 -9.95 2.31
C SER A 182 -4.90 -9.87 0.87
N VAL A 183 -5.61 -10.48 -0.06
CA VAL A 183 -5.34 -10.34 -1.49
C VAL A 183 -6.46 -9.54 -2.13
N THR A 184 -6.10 -8.52 -2.90
CA THR A 184 -7.03 -7.74 -3.72
C THR A 184 -6.58 -7.81 -5.17
N LEU A 185 -7.49 -8.15 -6.06
CA LEU A 185 -7.28 -8.35 -7.49
C LEU A 185 -8.19 -7.43 -8.28
N GLY A 186 -7.65 -6.79 -9.31
CA GLY A 186 -8.38 -6.19 -10.41
C GLY A 186 -8.18 -7.05 -11.66
N ILE A 187 -9.26 -7.68 -12.12
CA ILE A 187 -9.27 -8.51 -13.33
C ILE A 187 -9.96 -7.71 -14.42
N LYS A 188 -9.26 -7.41 -15.51
CA LYS A 188 -9.86 -6.74 -16.66
C LYS A 188 -10.86 -7.68 -17.31
N ASN A 189 -12.08 -7.21 -17.52
CA ASN A 189 -13.04 -7.93 -18.35
C ASN A 189 -12.54 -7.79 -19.79
N GLU A 190 -12.07 -8.87 -20.40
CA GLU A 190 -11.94 -8.89 -21.86
C GLU A 190 -13.34 -8.71 -22.41
N GLY A 191 -13.55 -7.64 -23.20
CA GLY A 191 -14.88 -7.24 -23.66
C GLY A 191 -15.62 -8.43 -24.25
N GLN A 192 -16.74 -8.79 -23.62
CA GLN A 192 -17.79 -9.57 -24.28
C GLN A 192 -18.44 -8.73 -25.36
#